data_AF-A0AB36TJQ9-F1
#
_entry.id   AF-A0AB36TJQ9-F1
#
_cell.length_a   1.000
_cell.length_b   1.000
_cell.length_c   1.000
_cell.angle_alpha   90.00
_cell.angle_beta   90.00
_cell.angle_gamma   90.00
#
_symmetry.space_group_name_H-M   'P 1'
#
loop_
_entity.id
_entity.type
_entity.pdbx_description
1 polymer ?
#
loop_
_entity_poly.entity_id
_entity_poly.type
_entity_poly.pdbx_seq_one_letter_code
_entity_poly.pdbx_strand_id
1 'polypeptide(L)'
;MSKRFSSAVIAMVVLFVLATTSFAATTETFYGGYSNVATKGSIVVELTNISSKKNVILSETEAEVYFDDPTETLNMVVAYDYDEDEEITVRDILEYYNNNGGVPTYYADTAPVVVTAKTALSTFYFCYKGDIPATYEPKFYSFEEYVYDFENKQTYTEPPEDWLLADGTSATLSEPGKYFFIFVDDGLVSSSFPGIFCLHIGDTPSETPVPVELTKITVNPTTSKVLVNGKIVEFEAYNINGYNYFKLRDLAQAVNNTEKNFEVTWDAANNAINLISNKPYTPSGGELAKGDGKAKVAIPTTSKIYKDGREIFLTAYNINGNNYFKLRDVAKTFDIGVTWDGATNTIGIDTSISYVE
;
A
#
# COMPACT_ATOMS: atom_id res chain seq x y z
N MET A 1 -41.41 46.42 39.53
CA MET A 1 -40.36 46.80 38.56
C MET A 1 -39.10 46.02 38.90
N SER A 2 -38.94 44.80 38.40
CA SER A 2 -38.24 44.46 37.15
C SER A 2 -36.80 44.96 37.09
N LYS A 3 -35.84 44.02 37.10
CA LYS A 3 -34.71 43.86 36.15
C LYS A 3 -33.64 43.00 36.82
N ARG A 4 -33.64 41.69 36.54
CA ARG A 4 -32.84 41.00 35.50
C ARG A 4 -31.38 40.79 35.95
N PHE A 5 -31.14 39.61 36.55
CA PHE A 5 -29.82 38.98 36.53
C PHE A 5 -29.48 38.63 35.07
N SER A 6 -28.45 39.26 34.51
CA SER A 6 -27.81 38.76 33.28
C SER A 6 -26.62 37.92 33.67
N SER A 7 -26.71 36.62 33.39
CA SER A 7 -25.60 35.70 33.42
C SER A 7 -24.68 36.02 32.24
N ALA A 8 -23.50 36.58 32.51
CA ALA A 8 -22.42 36.64 31.53
C ALA A 8 -21.61 35.34 31.65
N VAL A 9 -21.92 34.36 30.80
CA VAL A 9 -21.07 33.18 30.60
C VAL A 9 -19.93 33.62 29.68
N ILE A 10 -18.72 33.72 30.22
CA ILE A 10 -17.50 33.92 29.44
C ILE A 10 -17.21 32.58 28.75
N ALA A 11 -17.53 32.50 27.46
CA ALA A 11 -17.12 31.39 26.61
C ALA A 11 -15.62 31.54 26.32
N MET A 12 -14.79 30.79 27.04
CA MET A 12 -13.37 30.65 26.75
C MET A 12 -13.22 29.72 25.54
N VAL A 13 -13.18 30.31 24.34
CA VAL A 13 -12.84 29.60 23.10
C VAL A 13 -11.35 29.25 23.17
N VAL A 14 -11.04 28.03 23.62
CA VAL A 14 -9.71 27.44 23.46
C VAL A 14 -9.62 26.97 22.01
N LEU A 15 -9.06 27.82 21.15
CA LEU A 15 -8.65 27.45 19.81
C LEU A 15 -7.47 26.47 19.97
N PHE A 16 -7.75 25.16 19.98
CA PHE A 16 -6.69 24.17 19.78
C PHE A 16 -6.23 24.31 18.33
N VAL A 17 -5.13 25.03 18.15
CA VAL A 17 -4.31 24.89 16.95
C VAL A 17 -3.83 23.44 16.98
N LEU A 18 -4.49 22.58 16.20
CA LEU A 18 -3.93 21.29 15.82
C LEU A 18 -2.62 21.60 15.11
N ALA A 19 -1.53 21.60 15.88
CA ALA A 19 -0.21 21.44 15.31
C ALA A 19 -0.24 20.06 14.67
N THR A 20 -0.42 20.02 13.35
CA THR A 20 -0.15 18.86 12.53
C THR A 20 1.27 18.44 12.86
N THR A 21 1.44 17.40 13.67
CA THR A 21 2.72 16.73 13.78
C THR A 21 2.90 16.03 12.44
N SER A 22 3.51 16.72 11.48
CA SER A 22 4.02 16.11 10.27
C SER A 22 4.97 15.01 10.71
N PHE A 23 4.62 13.75 10.50
CA PHE A 23 5.65 12.72 10.44
C PHE A 23 6.65 13.15 9.38
N ALA A 24 7.94 13.09 9.70
CA ALA A 24 8.97 13.54 8.80
C ALA A 24 8.86 12.74 7.49
N ALA A 25 8.65 13.46 6.39
CA ALA A 25 8.86 12.97 5.04
C ALA A 25 10.18 12.18 4.99
N THR A 26 10.11 10.86 4.84
CA THR A 26 11.30 10.02 4.71
C THR A 26 11.74 9.98 3.25
N THR A 27 13.06 10.07 3.05
CA THR A 27 13.69 9.92 1.75
C THR A 27 14.17 8.49 1.61
N GLU A 28 13.75 7.80 0.56
CA GLU A 28 14.23 6.47 0.20
C GLU A 28 15.13 6.57 -1.04
N THR A 29 16.23 5.80 -1.03
CA THR A 29 17.14 5.75 -2.18
C THR A 29 17.01 4.40 -2.88
N PHE A 30 16.73 4.47 -4.17
CA PHE A 30 16.86 3.33 -5.06
C PHE A 30 18.30 3.24 -5.60
N TYR A 31 18.78 2.00 -5.70
CA TYR A 31 20.03 1.64 -6.36
C TYR A 31 19.72 0.53 -7.37
N GLY A 32 19.96 0.80 -8.65
CA GLY A 32 19.74 -0.12 -9.75
C GLY A 32 20.88 -0.12 -10.76
N GLY A 33 20.74 -0.95 -11.79
CA GLY A 33 21.80 -1.15 -12.77
C GLY A 33 23.04 -1.85 -12.19
N TYR A 34 24.18 -1.63 -12.83
CA TYR A 34 25.42 -2.30 -12.46
C TYR A 34 25.93 -1.86 -11.08
N SER A 35 26.30 -2.82 -10.24
CA SER A 35 26.86 -2.56 -8.90
C SER A 35 28.17 -3.32 -8.70
N ASN A 36 29.11 -2.72 -7.96
CA ASN A 36 30.37 -3.36 -7.59
C ASN A 36 30.73 -3.05 -6.12
N VAL A 37 31.90 -3.50 -5.66
CA VAL A 37 32.34 -3.32 -4.26
C VAL A 37 32.52 -1.85 -3.84
N ALA A 38 32.69 -0.93 -4.80
CA ALA A 38 32.91 0.50 -4.56
C ALA A 38 31.68 1.36 -4.91
N THR A 39 30.80 0.89 -5.79
CA THR A 39 29.66 1.63 -6.35
C THR A 39 28.39 0.84 -6.11
N LYS A 40 27.42 1.48 -5.44
CA LYS A 40 26.07 0.93 -5.30
C LYS A 40 25.21 1.48 -6.43
N GLY A 41 24.97 0.68 -7.46
CA GLY A 41 24.17 1.01 -8.64
C GLY A 41 24.79 2.08 -9.55
N SER A 42 24.66 1.90 -10.87
CA SER A 42 24.83 2.97 -11.87
C SER A 42 23.62 3.90 -11.88
N ILE A 43 22.45 3.39 -11.47
CA ILE A 43 21.21 4.15 -11.35
C ILE A 43 20.97 4.47 -9.87
N VAL A 44 20.91 5.76 -9.54
CA VAL A 44 20.58 6.23 -8.18
C VAL A 44 19.43 7.22 -8.25
N VAL A 45 18.37 6.95 -7.49
CA VAL A 45 17.16 7.78 -7.45
C VAL A 45 16.71 7.99 -6.02
N GLU A 46 16.37 9.22 -5.67
CA GLU A 46 15.76 9.57 -4.38
C GLU A 46 14.26 9.76 -4.52
N LEU A 47 13.52 9.21 -3.56
CA LEU A 47 12.08 9.31 -3.46
C LEU A 47 11.71 9.92 -2.12
N THR A 48 10.91 10.98 -2.11
CA THR A 48 10.41 11.60 -0.88
C THR A 48 9.02 11.12 -0.52
N ASN A 49 8.64 11.27 0.75
CA ASN A 49 7.31 10.91 1.26
C ASN A 49 6.98 9.41 1.11
N ILE A 50 8.00 8.56 1.13
CA ILE A 50 7.82 7.11 1.10
C ILE A 50 7.64 6.59 2.54
N SER A 51 6.48 6.00 2.81
CA SER A 51 6.13 5.38 4.09
C SER A 51 6.74 4.00 4.27
N SER A 52 6.88 3.23 3.17
CA SER A 52 7.56 1.93 3.20
C SER A 52 8.02 1.45 1.83
N LYS A 53 8.92 0.47 1.82
CA LYS A 53 9.44 -0.21 0.61
C LYS A 53 9.38 -1.72 0.78
N LYS A 54 9.00 -2.45 -0.27
CA LYS A 54 9.00 -3.92 -0.33
C LYS A 54 9.37 -4.41 -1.72
N ASN A 55 9.94 -5.60 -1.81
CA ASN A 55 10.00 -6.30 -3.08
C ASN A 55 8.74 -7.14 -3.23
N VAL A 56 8.01 -6.96 -4.34
CA VAL A 56 6.73 -7.62 -4.60
C VAL A 56 6.88 -8.47 -5.86
N ILE A 57 6.54 -9.75 -5.76
CA ILE A 57 6.39 -10.59 -6.96
C ILE A 57 5.09 -10.19 -7.63
N LEU A 58 5.17 -9.71 -8.87
CA LEU A 58 4.03 -9.24 -9.66
C LEU A 58 3.96 -10.09 -10.94
N SER A 59 2.99 -11.00 -11.03
CA SER A 59 2.73 -11.67 -12.31
C SER A 59 2.28 -10.66 -13.37
N GLU A 60 2.41 -11.01 -14.66
CA GLU A 60 1.94 -10.15 -15.75
C GLU A 60 0.47 -9.77 -15.58
N THR A 61 -0.40 -10.74 -15.28
CA THR A 61 -1.83 -10.48 -15.05
C THR A 61 -2.07 -9.54 -13.87
N GLU A 62 -1.26 -9.62 -12.80
CA GLU A 62 -1.35 -8.67 -11.68
C GLU A 62 -0.79 -7.29 -12.04
N ALA A 63 0.17 -7.20 -12.97
CA ALA A 63 0.70 -5.93 -13.46
C ALA A 63 -0.30 -5.23 -14.40
N GLU A 64 -0.97 -6.00 -15.26
CA GLU A 64 -1.91 -5.50 -16.27
C GLU A 64 -3.02 -4.63 -15.66
N VAL A 65 -3.51 -4.97 -14.46
CA VAL A 65 -4.63 -4.23 -13.84
C VAL A 65 -4.29 -2.77 -13.53
N TYR A 66 -3.03 -2.38 -13.67
CA TYR A 66 -2.56 -1.05 -13.37
C TYR A 66 -2.18 -0.20 -14.58
N PHE A 67 -2.19 -0.73 -15.80
CA PHE A 67 -1.94 0.07 -17.00
C PHE A 67 -3.26 0.43 -17.66
N ASP A 68 -3.36 1.65 -18.19
CA ASP A 68 -4.50 2.04 -19.03
C ASP A 68 -4.51 1.26 -20.35
N ASP A 69 -3.33 1.04 -20.94
CA ASP A 69 -3.12 0.07 -22.02
C ASP A 69 -2.04 -0.94 -21.61
N PRO A 70 -2.43 -2.09 -21.03
CA PRO A 70 -1.48 -3.10 -20.60
C PRO A 70 -0.71 -3.75 -21.74
N THR A 71 -1.32 -3.86 -22.92
CA THR A 71 -0.66 -4.49 -24.07
C THR A 71 0.41 -3.58 -24.62
N GLU A 72 0.12 -2.30 -24.79
CA GLU A 72 1.12 -1.32 -25.22
C GLU A 72 2.23 -1.18 -24.17
N THR A 73 1.85 -1.02 -22.90
CA THR A 73 2.81 -0.75 -21.83
C THR A 73 3.76 -1.91 -21.58
N LEU A 74 3.26 -3.15 -21.49
CA LEU A 74 4.13 -4.32 -21.25
C LEU A 74 5.08 -4.61 -22.41
N ASN A 75 4.65 -4.32 -23.65
CA ASN A 75 5.47 -4.53 -24.85
C ASN A 75 6.33 -3.30 -25.21
N MET A 76 6.29 -2.23 -24.42
CA MET A 76 7.09 -1.04 -24.69
C MET A 76 8.57 -1.38 -24.54
N VAL A 77 9.34 -1.20 -25.63
CA VAL A 77 10.79 -1.35 -25.65
C VAL A 77 11.41 -0.14 -24.95
N VAL A 78 12.23 -0.39 -23.94
CA VAL A 78 12.85 0.66 -23.12
C VAL A 78 14.37 0.66 -23.21
N ALA A 79 14.98 -0.46 -23.60
CA ALA A 79 16.41 -0.54 -23.86
C ALA A 79 16.69 -1.57 -24.96
N TYR A 80 17.91 -1.56 -25.47
CA TYR A 80 18.43 -2.59 -26.37
C TYR A 80 19.68 -3.19 -25.73
N ASP A 81 19.70 -4.51 -25.59
CA ASP A 81 20.91 -5.24 -25.19
C ASP A 81 21.75 -5.48 -26.45
N TYR A 82 22.84 -4.73 -26.57
CA TYR A 82 23.75 -4.83 -27.72
C TYR A 82 24.66 -6.07 -27.66
N ASP A 83 24.84 -6.68 -26.48
CA ASP A 83 25.65 -7.89 -26.32
C ASP A 83 24.84 -9.12 -26.76
N GLU A 84 23.53 -9.15 -26.46
CA GLU A 84 22.62 -10.24 -26.83
C GLU A 84 21.85 -10.00 -28.14
N ASP A 85 21.88 -8.78 -28.69
CA ASP A 85 21.14 -8.35 -29.89
C ASP A 85 19.60 -8.46 -29.69
N GLU A 86 19.13 -8.06 -28.50
CA GLU A 86 17.74 -8.20 -28.07
C GLU A 86 17.12 -6.88 -27.57
N GLU A 87 15.84 -6.67 -27.86
CA GLU A 87 15.06 -5.57 -27.31
C GLU A 87 14.61 -5.91 -25.87
N ILE A 88 14.81 -4.96 -24.95
CA ILE A 88 14.37 -5.10 -23.55
C ILE A 88 13.07 -4.32 -23.38
N THR A 89 12.00 -5.05 -23.04
CA THR A 89 10.66 -4.51 -22.79
C THR A 89 10.37 -4.30 -21.30
N VAL A 90 9.28 -3.60 -21.00
CA VAL A 90 8.75 -3.52 -19.62
C VAL A 90 8.47 -4.91 -19.04
N ARG A 91 7.98 -5.85 -19.85
CA ARG A 91 7.76 -7.25 -19.43
C ARG A 91 9.05 -7.89 -18.96
N ASP A 92 10.14 -7.74 -19.71
CA ASP A 92 11.43 -8.35 -19.40
C ASP A 92 12.02 -7.77 -18.10
N ILE A 93 11.80 -6.47 -17.85
CA ILE A 93 12.19 -5.84 -16.58
C ILE A 93 11.39 -6.43 -15.41
N LEU A 94 10.07 -6.59 -15.54
CA LEU A 94 9.24 -7.19 -14.50
C LEU A 94 9.67 -8.62 -14.21
N GLU A 95 9.91 -9.42 -15.25
CA GLU A 95 10.41 -10.79 -15.13
C GLU A 95 11.76 -10.84 -14.42
N TYR A 96 12.72 -10.00 -14.83
CA TYR A 96 14.03 -9.91 -14.21
C TYR A 96 13.93 -9.65 -12.70
N TYR A 97 13.14 -8.65 -12.29
CA TYR A 97 12.98 -8.35 -10.86
C TYR A 97 12.25 -9.47 -10.11
N ASN A 98 11.23 -10.08 -10.70
CA ASN A 98 10.55 -11.23 -10.10
C ASN A 98 11.51 -12.40 -9.86
N ASN A 99 12.36 -12.71 -10.83
CA ASN A 99 13.40 -13.74 -10.72
C ASN A 99 14.46 -13.39 -9.66
N ASN A 100 14.62 -12.10 -9.34
CA ASN A 100 15.56 -11.57 -8.34
C ASN A 100 14.90 -11.14 -7.02
N GLY A 101 13.78 -11.78 -6.65
CA GLY A 101 13.15 -11.61 -5.33
C GLY A 101 12.09 -10.51 -5.25
N GLY A 102 11.64 -10.00 -6.39
CA GLY A 102 10.48 -9.12 -6.55
C GLY A 102 10.83 -7.69 -6.96
N VAL A 103 9.83 -7.02 -7.55
CA VAL A 103 9.89 -5.63 -8.01
C VAL A 103 9.95 -4.69 -6.80
N PRO A 104 10.97 -3.82 -6.70
CA PRO A 104 11.03 -2.79 -5.69
C PRO A 104 9.81 -1.87 -5.78
N THR A 105 8.95 -1.98 -4.77
CA THR A 105 7.66 -1.29 -4.67
C THR A 105 7.70 -0.34 -3.49
N TYR A 106 7.34 0.91 -3.75
CA TYR A 106 7.35 2.03 -2.83
C TYR A 106 5.92 2.41 -2.48
N TYR A 107 5.66 2.65 -1.21
CA TYR A 107 4.36 3.04 -0.69
C TYR A 107 4.48 4.45 -0.14
N ALA A 108 3.56 5.32 -0.51
CA ALA A 108 3.47 6.68 -0.02
C ALA A 108 2.08 6.93 0.56
N ASP A 109 2.04 7.25 1.85
CA ASP A 109 0.79 7.55 2.56
C ASP A 109 0.37 9.02 2.38
N THR A 110 1.29 9.87 1.91
CA THR A 110 1.04 11.29 1.65
C THR A 110 1.65 11.73 0.33
N ALA A 111 0.93 12.60 -0.37
CA ALA A 111 1.42 13.33 -1.53
C ALA A 111 2.05 14.68 -1.14
N PRO A 112 2.91 15.26 -2.00
CA PRO A 112 3.37 14.70 -3.27
C PRO A 112 4.54 13.73 -3.10
N VAL A 113 4.62 12.70 -3.95
CA VAL A 113 5.85 11.90 -4.07
C VAL A 113 6.77 12.59 -5.05
N VAL A 114 7.95 12.99 -4.60
CA VAL A 114 8.97 13.59 -5.47
C VAL A 114 10.03 12.55 -5.76
N VAL A 115 10.28 12.32 -7.04
CA VAL A 115 11.24 11.37 -7.56
C VAL A 115 12.36 12.17 -8.21
N THR A 116 13.59 12.03 -7.74
CA THR A 116 14.73 12.81 -8.20
C THR A 116 15.87 11.89 -8.63
N ALA A 117 16.27 11.98 -9.90
CA ALA A 117 17.46 11.30 -10.40
C ALA A 117 18.71 11.87 -9.73
N LYS A 118 19.60 11.01 -9.23
CA LYS A 118 20.89 11.39 -8.63
C LYS A 118 22.07 11.01 -9.51
N THR A 119 21.83 10.23 -10.55
CA THR A 119 22.73 9.95 -11.68
C THR A 119 22.05 10.35 -12.99
N ALA A 120 22.82 10.45 -14.08
CA ALA A 120 22.24 10.66 -15.39
C ALA A 120 21.48 9.41 -15.86
N LEU A 121 20.49 9.62 -16.74
CA LEU A 121 19.59 8.57 -17.23
C LEU A 121 19.36 8.76 -18.73
N SER A 122 19.20 7.67 -19.47
CA SER A 122 18.75 7.76 -20.87
C SER A 122 17.22 7.82 -20.98
N THR A 123 16.50 7.27 -19.99
CA THR A 123 15.03 7.29 -19.95
C THR A 123 14.53 7.49 -18.53
N PHE A 124 13.47 8.30 -18.38
CA PHE A 124 12.71 8.46 -17.14
C PHE A 124 11.22 8.43 -17.51
N TYR A 125 10.61 7.26 -17.33
CA TYR A 125 9.25 7.00 -17.82
C TYR A 125 8.26 6.77 -16.68
N PHE A 126 7.04 7.29 -16.88
CA PHE A 126 5.90 7.11 -15.99
C PHE A 126 4.66 6.75 -16.78
N CYS A 127 3.99 5.69 -16.32
CA CYS A 127 2.62 5.35 -16.65
C CYS A 127 1.81 5.29 -15.37
N TYR A 128 0.50 5.28 -15.51
CA TYR A 128 -0.42 5.12 -14.40
C TYR A 128 -1.77 4.66 -14.95
N LYS A 129 -2.64 4.23 -14.04
CA LYS A 129 -4.04 3.99 -14.36
C LYS A 129 -4.85 5.25 -14.12
N GLY A 130 -5.57 5.73 -15.13
CA GLY A 130 -6.38 6.95 -15.05
C GLY A 130 -5.58 8.21 -15.32
N ASP A 131 -5.99 9.36 -14.78
CA ASP A 131 -5.28 10.64 -14.92
C ASP A 131 -4.73 11.08 -13.57
N ILE A 132 -3.42 10.99 -13.36
CA ILE A 132 -2.79 11.51 -12.13
C ILE A 132 -2.02 12.79 -12.45
N PRO A 133 -2.36 13.91 -11.80
CA PRO A 133 -1.62 15.14 -11.95
C PRO A 133 -0.15 14.93 -11.55
N ALA A 134 0.74 15.04 -12.52
CA ALA A 134 2.18 14.98 -12.31
C ALA A 134 2.84 16.23 -12.92
N THR A 135 3.85 16.76 -12.22
CA THR A 135 4.75 17.79 -12.78
C THR A 135 6.08 17.15 -13.08
N TYR A 136 6.57 17.28 -14.31
CA TYR A 136 7.88 16.78 -14.73
C TYR A 136 8.83 17.95 -14.98
N GLU A 137 9.99 17.91 -14.33
CA GLU A 137 11.05 18.92 -14.44
C GLU A 137 12.32 18.26 -14.99
N PRO A 138 12.39 18.05 -16.33
CA PRO A 138 13.57 17.48 -16.95
C PRO A 138 14.75 18.44 -16.90
N LYS A 139 15.93 17.85 -16.76
CA LYS A 139 17.21 18.51 -16.97
C LYS A 139 18.01 17.68 -17.94
N PHE A 140 18.82 18.31 -18.75
CA PHE A 140 19.54 17.64 -19.82
C PHE A 140 21.05 17.87 -19.71
N TYR A 141 21.81 16.84 -20.04
CA TYR A 141 23.21 16.97 -20.43
C TYR A 141 23.32 16.81 -21.94
N SER A 142 24.25 17.53 -22.57
CA SER A 142 24.73 17.13 -23.90
C SER A 142 25.42 15.78 -23.78
N PHE A 143 25.11 14.83 -24.67
CA PHE A 143 25.77 13.53 -24.67
C PHE A 143 27.28 13.66 -24.86
N GLU A 144 27.70 14.54 -25.79
CA GLU A 144 29.12 14.78 -26.06
C GLU A 144 29.85 15.34 -24.84
N GLU A 145 29.28 16.34 -24.17
CA GLU A 145 29.87 16.90 -22.94
C GLU A 145 29.90 15.87 -21.82
N TYR A 146 28.83 15.09 -21.65
CA TYR A 146 28.74 14.08 -20.61
C TYR A 146 29.79 12.98 -20.79
N VAL A 147 30.05 12.55 -22.02
CA VAL A 147 30.99 11.46 -22.32
C VAL A 147 32.44 11.94 -22.42
N TYR A 148 32.68 13.07 -23.09
CA TYR A 148 34.03 13.48 -23.49
C TYR A 148 34.55 14.71 -22.72
N ASP A 149 33.69 15.49 -22.08
CA ASP A 149 34.05 16.69 -21.31
C ASP A 149 33.34 16.74 -19.94
N PHE A 150 33.29 15.60 -19.25
CA PHE A 150 32.46 15.40 -18.06
C PHE A 150 32.70 16.42 -16.94
N GLU A 151 33.94 16.91 -16.79
CA GLU A 151 34.31 17.91 -15.78
C GLU A 151 33.71 19.29 -16.07
N ASN A 152 33.45 19.61 -17.34
CA ASN A 152 32.88 20.90 -17.77
C ASN A 152 31.44 20.80 -18.27
N LYS A 153 30.81 19.61 -18.19
CA LYS A 153 29.42 19.40 -18.62
C LYS A 153 28.47 20.41 -17.98
N GLN A 154 27.50 20.87 -18.77
CA GLN A 154 26.51 21.85 -18.32
C GLN A 154 25.11 21.25 -18.30
N THR A 155 24.30 21.70 -17.35
CA THR A 155 22.89 21.31 -17.27
C THR A 155 22.03 22.27 -18.09
N TYR A 156 21.21 21.73 -18.97
CA TYR A 156 20.29 22.46 -19.83
C TYR A 156 18.83 22.23 -19.40
N THR A 157 17.96 23.22 -19.63
CA THR A 157 16.51 23.11 -19.40
C THR A 157 15.72 22.70 -20.65
N GLU A 158 16.34 22.84 -21.83
CA GLU A 158 15.83 22.37 -23.11
C GLU A 158 16.82 21.34 -23.66
N PRO A 159 16.35 20.29 -24.36
CA PRO A 159 17.23 19.24 -24.86
C PRO A 159 18.16 19.75 -25.98
N PRO A 160 19.48 19.54 -25.87
CA PRO A 160 20.44 19.65 -26.99
C PRO A 160 20.13 18.66 -28.14
N GLU A 161 20.96 18.65 -29.20
CA GLU A 161 20.78 17.72 -30.34
C GLU A 161 20.86 16.26 -29.89
N ASP A 162 21.97 15.89 -29.24
CA ASP A 162 22.16 14.60 -28.56
C ASP A 162 22.23 14.82 -27.05
N TRP A 163 21.38 14.11 -26.30
CA TRP A 163 21.20 14.40 -24.88
C TRP A 163 20.91 13.18 -24.02
N LEU A 164 21.16 13.35 -22.73
CA LEU A 164 20.77 12.46 -21.64
C LEU A 164 20.01 13.28 -20.59
N LEU A 165 19.18 12.63 -19.80
CA LEU A 165 18.61 13.26 -18.61
C LEU A 165 19.72 13.44 -17.58
N ALA A 166 19.89 14.67 -17.13
CA ALA A 166 20.85 15.01 -16.09
C ALA A 166 20.35 14.59 -14.71
N ASP A 167 21.29 14.40 -13.80
CA ASP A 167 20.95 14.34 -12.38
C ASP A 167 20.21 15.62 -11.95
N GLY A 168 19.33 15.45 -10.97
CA GLY A 168 18.37 16.47 -10.56
C GLY A 168 17.16 16.62 -11.48
N THR A 169 17.04 15.82 -12.55
CA THR A 169 15.75 15.60 -13.22
C THR A 169 14.75 15.05 -12.20
N SER A 170 13.55 15.61 -12.17
CA SER A 170 12.56 15.19 -11.18
C SER A 170 11.13 15.12 -11.70
N ALA A 171 10.30 14.34 -11.01
CA ALA A 171 8.85 14.42 -11.14
C ALA A 171 8.18 14.49 -9.77
N THR A 172 7.08 15.22 -9.73
CA THR A 172 6.21 15.38 -8.57
C THR A 172 4.87 14.72 -8.88
N LEU A 173 4.56 13.64 -8.17
CA LEU A 173 3.32 12.87 -8.30
C LEU A 173 2.36 13.35 -7.21
N SER A 174 1.18 13.83 -7.61
CA SER A 174 0.30 14.61 -6.72
C SER A 174 -0.61 13.77 -5.83
N GLU A 175 -0.55 12.45 -5.95
CA GLU A 175 -1.43 11.53 -5.23
C GLU A 175 -0.62 10.56 -4.33
N PRO A 176 -1.18 10.08 -3.22
CA PRO A 176 -0.59 8.98 -2.46
C PRO A 176 -0.78 7.66 -3.21
N GLY A 177 -0.06 6.61 -2.82
CA GLY A 177 -0.28 5.28 -3.39
C GLY A 177 0.95 4.39 -3.44
N LYS A 178 0.82 3.36 -4.27
CA LYS A 178 1.86 2.37 -4.54
C LYS A 178 2.54 2.72 -5.87
N TYR A 179 3.87 2.60 -5.86
CA TYR A 179 4.74 2.98 -6.97
C TYR A 179 5.87 1.97 -7.23
N PHE A 180 6.24 1.78 -8.48
CA PHE A 180 7.59 1.34 -8.94
C PHE A 180 8.15 2.49 -9.85
N PHE A 181 9.37 2.50 -10.46
CA PHE A 181 9.89 3.64 -11.33
C PHE A 181 10.89 3.45 -12.56
N ILE A 182 10.58 3.65 -13.86
CA ILE A 182 11.48 3.21 -14.99
C ILE A 182 12.57 4.24 -15.18
N PHE A 183 13.79 3.74 -15.05
CA PHE A 183 15.05 4.41 -15.24
C PHE A 183 15.93 3.51 -16.09
N VAL A 184 16.32 4.01 -17.23
CA VAL A 184 17.39 3.37 -17.98
C VAL A 184 18.65 4.15 -17.66
N ASP A 185 19.71 3.42 -17.35
CA ASP A 185 21.06 3.97 -17.19
C ASP A 185 21.41 4.90 -18.36
N ASP A 186 22.41 5.74 -18.18
CA ASP A 186 22.91 6.62 -19.24
C ASP A 186 23.44 5.86 -20.48
N GLY A 187 23.55 4.54 -20.40
CA GLY A 187 23.93 3.65 -21.49
C GLY A 187 25.44 3.55 -21.67
N LEU A 188 26.23 4.14 -20.77
CA LEU A 188 27.69 4.06 -20.82
C LEU A 188 28.23 2.79 -20.18
N VAL A 189 27.44 2.11 -19.35
CA VAL A 189 27.85 0.87 -18.69
C VAL A 189 27.25 -0.32 -19.41
N SER A 190 28.09 -1.03 -20.19
CA SER A 190 27.66 -2.12 -21.08
C SER A 190 26.92 -3.28 -20.40
N SER A 191 27.07 -3.46 -19.08
CA SER A 191 26.38 -4.51 -18.31
C SER A 191 25.32 -3.97 -17.35
N SER A 192 24.83 -2.74 -17.56
CA SER A 192 23.83 -2.13 -16.70
C SER A 192 22.42 -2.43 -17.20
N PHE A 193 21.78 -3.44 -16.61
CA PHE A 193 20.37 -3.71 -16.86
C PHE A 193 19.51 -2.50 -16.44
N PRO A 194 18.49 -2.10 -17.23
CA PRO A 194 17.60 -0.99 -16.86
C PRO A 194 16.91 -1.20 -15.50
N GLY A 195 16.66 -0.12 -14.75
CA GLY A 195 16.18 -0.13 -13.37
C GLY A 195 14.86 0.60 -13.09
N ILE A 196 14.03 -0.01 -12.23
CA ILE A 196 12.60 0.22 -11.86
C ILE A 196 11.63 0.52 -13.03
N PHE A 197 10.31 0.74 -12.80
CA PHE A 197 9.20 1.09 -13.76
C PHE A 197 8.09 1.99 -13.19
N CYS A 198 7.80 3.22 -13.68
CA CYS A 198 6.86 4.10 -12.95
C CYS A 198 5.43 3.77 -13.25
N LEU A 199 4.76 3.26 -12.23
CA LEU A 199 3.34 3.01 -12.22
C LEU A 199 2.76 3.58 -10.93
N HIS A 200 1.90 4.59 -11.04
CA HIS A 200 1.03 4.95 -9.93
C HIS A 200 -0.25 4.11 -9.96
N ILE A 201 -0.50 3.42 -8.86
CA ILE A 201 -1.72 2.64 -8.63
C ILE A 201 -2.68 3.52 -7.83
N GLY A 202 -3.47 4.34 -8.52
CA GLY A 202 -4.55 5.12 -7.93
C GLY A 202 -5.67 4.23 -7.39
N ASP A 203 -6.06 4.46 -6.13
CA ASP A 203 -7.11 3.86 -5.31
C ASP A 203 -7.68 2.47 -5.68
N THR A 204 -7.14 1.44 -5.04
CA THR A 204 -8.00 0.49 -4.33
C THR A 204 -7.40 0.22 -2.96
N PRO A 205 -8.04 0.63 -1.85
CA PRO A 205 -7.60 0.18 -0.53
C PRO A 205 -7.80 -1.33 -0.41
N SER A 206 -6.71 -2.03 -0.06
CA SER A 206 -6.63 -3.37 0.54
C SER A 206 -6.13 -4.53 -0.33
N GLU A 207 -4.82 -4.62 -0.50
CA GLU A 207 -4.07 -5.81 -0.09
C GLU A 207 -2.87 -5.38 0.77
N THR A 208 -3.03 -5.59 2.07
CA THR A 208 -2.27 -5.08 3.24
C THR A 208 -0.77 -5.43 3.28
N PRO A 209 0.08 -4.81 4.12
CA PRO A 209 -0.18 -4.18 5.42
C PRO A 209 0.12 -2.68 5.48
N VAL A 210 -0.80 -1.96 6.11
CA VAL A 210 -0.55 -0.72 6.85
C VAL A 210 0.69 -0.97 7.74
N PRO A 211 1.77 -0.18 7.67
CA PRO A 211 2.69 -0.09 8.79
C PRO A 211 1.83 0.26 10.00
N VAL A 212 1.83 -0.61 11.00
CA VAL A 212 1.23 -0.35 12.31
C VAL A 212 1.74 1.01 12.78
N GLU A 213 0.96 2.06 12.51
CA GLU A 213 1.07 3.30 13.22
C GLU A 213 0.78 2.89 14.66
N LEU A 214 1.79 2.84 15.53
CA LEU A 214 1.57 2.53 16.96
C LEU A 214 0.84 3.69 17.67
N THR A 215 0.01 4.43 16.93
CA THR A 215 -0.92 5.43 17.43
C THR A 215 -2.22 4.71 17.75
N LYS A 216 -2.51 4.72 19.04
CA LYS A 216 -3.78 4.26 19.58
C LYS A 216 -4.89 5.16 19.01
N ILE A 217 -5.84 4.61 18.28
CA ILE A 217 -6.96 5.36 17.71
C ILE A 217 -8.21 5.17 18.59
N THR A 218 -9.01 6.23 18.75
CA THR A 218 -10.31 6.11 19.42
C THR A 218 -11.34 5.66 18.40
N VAL A 219 -11.97 4.52 18.64
CA VAL A 219 -12.93 3.89 17.72
C VAL A 219 -14.32 3.87 18.33
N ASN A 220 -15.34 4.14 17.50
CA ASN A 220 -16.73 4.12 17.91
C ASN A 220 -17.39 2.79 17.48
N PRO A 221 -18.24 2.19 18.33
CA PRO A 221 -18.95 0.98 17.97
C PRO A 221 -19.91 1.23 16.82
N THR A 222 -20.07 0.24 15.94
CA THR A 222 -21.04 0.29 14.84
C THR A 222 -22.45 0.03 15.36
N THR A 223 -23.44 0.69 14.77
CA THR A 223 -24.87 0.44 15.04
C THR A 223 -25.50 -0.51 14.02
N SER A 224 -24.70 -1.07 13.12
CA SER A 224 -25.16 -1.95 12.04
C SER A 224 -25.74 -3.25 12.58
N LYS A 225 -26.88 -3.66 12.04
CA LYS A 225 -27.47 -4.97 12.33
C LYS A 225 -26.67 -6.03 11.57
N VAL A 226 -26.35 -7.15 12.21
CA VAL A 226 -25.61 -8.24 11.56
C VAL A 226 -26.48 -9.49 11.45
N LEU A 227 -26.57 -10.02 10.24
CA LEU A 227 -27.21 -11.29 9.93
C LEU A 227 -26.14 -12.30 9.53
N VAL A 228 -26.16 -13.48 10.13
CA VAL A 228 -25.31 -14.62 9.74
C VAL A 228 -26.25 -15.72 9.25
N ASN A 229 -26.15 -16.08 7.97
CA ASN A 229 -27.06 -17.00 7.29
C ASN A 229 -28.55 -16.67 7.55
N GLY A 230 -28.88 -15.37 7.43
CA GLY A 230 -30.23 -14.83 7.64
C GLY A 230 -30.68 -14.70 9.10
N LYS A 231 -29.87 -15.11 10.09
CA LYS A 231 -30.20 -15.00 11.52
C LYS A 231 -29.49 -13.81 12.16
N ILE A 232 -30.19 -13.09 13.04
CA ILE A 232 -29.58 -11.98 13.79
C ILE A 232 -28.52 -12.54 14.74
N VAL A 233 -27.32 -11.98 14.68
CA VAL A 233 -26.22 -12.29 15.59
C VAL A 233 -25.67 -10.98 16.15
N GLU A 234 -25.42 -10.97 17.46
CA GLU A 234 -24.84 -9.82 18.14
C GLU A 234 -23.32 -9.82 17.95
N PHE A 235 -22.77 -8.63 17.70
CA PHE A 235 -21.33 -8.41 17.59
C PHE A 235 -20.96 -7.10 18.29
N GLU A 236 -19.83 -7.11 18.97
CA GLU A 236 -19.08 -5.89 19.23
C GLU A 236 -18.20 -5.62 18.00
N ALA A 237 -18.53 -4.58 17.24
CA ALA A 237 -17.82 -4.19 16.03
C ALA A 237 -17.61 -2.68 16.00
N TYR A 238 -16.55 -2.25 15.31
CA TYR A 238 -16.11 -0.86 15.29
C TYR A 238 -15.95 -0.34 13.87
N ASN A 239 -16.31 0.92 13.63
CA ASN A 239 -15.99 1.58 12.38
C ASN A 239 -14.58 2.17 12.51
N ILE A 240 -13.68 1.74 11.64
CA ILE A 240 -12.31 2.26 11.55
C ILE A 240 -12.07 2.64 10.11
N ASN A 241 -11.83 3.93 9.86
CA ASN A 241 -11.59 4.49 8.52
C ASN A 241 -12.66 4.08 7.50
N GLY A 242 -13.94 4.09 7.89
CA GLY A 242 -15.05 3.74 7.01
C GLY A 242 -15.34 2.24 6.88
N TYR A 243 -14.50 1.37 7.45
CA TYR A 243 -14.68 -0.09 7.39
C TYR A 243 -15.17 -0.68 8.71
N ASN A 244 -15.91 -1.79 8.63
CA ASN A 244 -16.38 -2.51 9.81
C ASN A 244 -15.34 -3.55 10.26
N TYR A 245 -14.84 -3.36 11.47
CA TYR A 245 -13.88 -4.25 12.12
C TYR A 245 -14.58 -5.11 13.18
N PHE A 246 -14.36 -6.41 13.10
CA PHE A 246 -14.97 -7.42 13.95
C PHE A 246 -13.92 -8.18 14.73
N LYS A 247 -14.25 -8.56 15.96
CA LYS A 247 -13.42 -9.47 16.75
C LYS A 247 -13.28 -10.80 15.99
N LEU A 248 -12.04 -11.22 15.72
CA LEU A 248 -11.76 -12.38 14.87
C LEU A 248 -12.43 -13.68 15.39
N ARG A 249 -12.38 -13.88 16.70
CA ARG A 249 -12.98 -15.04 17.37
C ARG A 249 -14.51 -15.05 17.28
N ASP A 250 -15.12 -13.88 17.27
CA ASP A 250 -16.57 -13.74 17.11
C ASP A 250 -16.98 -14.13 15.69
N LEU A 251 -16.20 -13.74 14.68
CA LEU A 251 -16.43 -14.20 13.29
C LEU A 251 -16.30 -15.73 13.19
N ALA A 252 -15.21 -16.31 13.73
CA ALA A 252 -14.99 -17.75 13.74
C ALA A 252 -16.14 -18.51 14.43
N GLN A 253 -16.63 -17.99 15.56
CA GLN A 253 -17.76 -18.54 16.29
C GLN A 253 -19.08 -18.42 15.51
N ALA A 254 -19.32 -17.30 14.84
CA ALA A 254 -20.54 -17.05 14.10
C ALA A 254 -20.71 -17.99 12.91
N VAL A 255 -19.62 -18.33 12.22
CA VAL A 255 -19.63 -19.27 11.08
C VAL A 255 -19.30 -20.71 11.49
N ASN A 256 -19.16 -20.99 12.80
CA ASN A 256 -18.86 -22.32 13.28
C ASN A 256 -20.00 -23.30 12.94
N ASN A 257 -19.66 -24.55 12.60
CA ASN A 257 -20.57 -25.57 12.06
C ASN A 257 -21.15 -25.28 10.67
N THR A 258 -20.49 -24.43 9.87
CA THR A 258 -20.77 -24.28 8.43
C THR A 258 -19.60 -24.84 7.61
N GLU A 259 -19.75 -24.91 6.29
CA GLU A 259 -18.68 -25.34 5.37
C GLU A 259 -17.53 -24.32 5.30
N LYS A 260 -17.75 -23.07 5.73
CA LYS A 260 -16.74 -22.01 5.77
C LYS A 260 -16.25 -21.75 7.20
N ASN A 261 -16.27 -22.79 8.04
CA ASN A 261 -15.73 -22.72 9.39
C ASN A 261 -14.19 -22.63 9.37
N PHE A 262 -13.66 -21.98 10.39
CA PHE A 262 -12.22 -21.91 10.59
C PHE A 262 -11.89 -21.79 12.08
N GLU A 263 -10.71 -22.30 12.44
CA GLU A 263 -10.16 -22.22 13.79
C GLU A 263 -9.19 -21.04 13.90
N VAL A 264 -9.11 -20.47 15.10
CA VAL A 264 -8.21 -19.35 15.43
C VAL A 264 -7.34 -19.75 16.61
N THR A 265 -6.04 -19.93 16.39
CA THR A 265 -5.09 -20.22 17.47
C THR A 265 -4.06 -19.09 17.62
N TRP A 266 -3.54 -18.96 18.83
CA TRP A 266 -2.49 -18.01 19.17
C TRP A 266 -1.17 -18.75 19.40
N ASP A 267 -0.13 -18.34 18.69
CA ASP A 267 1.23 -18.78 18.90
C ASP A 267 2.04 -17.65 19.56
N ALA A 268 2.21 -17.77 20.88
CA ALA A 268 2.93 -16.79 21.66
C ALA A 268 4.44 -16.76 21.35
N ALA A 269 5.04 -17.89 20.93
CA ALA A 269 6.48 -17.98 20.70
C ALA A 269 6.89 -17.20 19.45
N ASN A 270 6.03 -17.21 18.42
CA ASN A 270 6.28 -16.52 17.15
C ASN A 270 5.50 -15.21 17.02
N ASN A 271 4.78 -14.76 18.06
CA ASN A 271 3.86 -13.62 18.03
C ASN A 271 2.92 -13.71 16.81
N ALA A 272 2.20 -14.83 16.69
CA ALA A 272 1.45 -15.15 15.48
C ALA A 272 0.02 -15.62 15.75
N ILE A 273 -0.87 -15.28 14.82
CA ILE A 273 -2.26 -15.73 14.76
C ILE A 273 -2.34 -16.78 13.66
N ASN A 274 -2.81 -17.98 13.99
CA ASN A 274 -3.02 -19.03 12.99
C ASN A 274 -4.52 -19.17 12.70
N LEU A 275 -4.83 -19.10 11.41
CA LEU A 275 -6.13 -19.28 10.80
C LEU A 275 -6.13 -20.64 10.09
N ILE A 276 -6.98 -21.57 10.54
CA ILE A 276 -7.00 -22.94 10.02
C ILE A 276 -8.36 -23.19 9.38
N SER A 277 -8.38 -23.31 8.06
CA SER A 277 -9.60 -23.56 7.28
C SER A 277 -10.18 -24.95 7.56
N ASN A 278 -11.49 -25.11 7.35
CA ASN A 278 -12.21 -26.38 7.44
C ASN A 278 -12.08 -27.07 8.81
N LYS A 279 -11.74 -26.30 9.84
CA LYS A 279 -11.62 -26.77 11.22
C LYS A 279 -12.65 -26.04 12.08
N PRO A 280 -13.50 -26.76 12.84
CA PRO A 280 -14.43 -26.13 13.76
C PRO A 280 -13.69 -25.23 14.76
N TYR A 281 -14.25 -24.05 15.01
CA TYR A 281 -13.72 -23.12 16.01
C TYR A 281 -13.91 -23.69 17.41
N THR A 282 -12.88 -23.60 18.25
CA THR A 282 -12.95 -23.98 19.67
C THR A 282 -13.27 -22.75 20.53
N PRO A 283 -14.47 -22.66 21.14
CA PRO A 283 -14.85 -21.49 21.92
C PRO A 283 -13.92 -21.28 23.13
N SER A 284 -13.53 -20.03 23.36
CA SER A 284 -12.72 -19.60 24.50
C SER A 284 -13.52 -18.87 25.59
N GLY A 285 -14.78 -18.54 25.33
CA GLY A 285 -15.67 -17.85 26.24
C GLY A 285 -15.71 -16.35 25.98
N GLY A 286 -16.92 -15.78 25.99
CA GLY A 286 -17.15 -14.35 25.76
C GLY A 286 -17.21 -13.93 24.29
N GLU A 287 -17.34 -14.88 23.36
CA GLU A 287 -17.64 -14.60 21.95
C GLU A 287 -19.08 -14.09 21.75
N LEU A 288 -19.30 -13.29 20.71
CA LEU A 288 -20.61 -12.75 20.30
C LEU A 288 -21.29 -11.90 21.38
N ALA A 289 -20.49 -11.29 22.26
CA ALA A 289 -20.99 -10.33 23.23
C ALA A 289 -21.25 -8.98 22.54
N LYS A 290 -22.33 -8.30 22.92
CA LYS A 290 -22.78 -7.02 22.33
C LYS A 290 -21.84 -5.82 22.58
N GLY A 291 -20.84 -5.98 23.45
CA GLY A 291 -20.03 -4.87 23.97
C GLY A 291 -20.82 -3.93 24.88
N ASP A 292 -20.16 -2.88 25.39
CA ASP A 292 -20.77 -1.88 26.29
C ASP A 292 -21.27 -0.61 25.56
N GLY A 293 -21.18 -0.59 24.22
CA GLY A 293 -21.62 0.52 23.38
C GLY A 293 -20.78 1.80 23.55
N LYS A 294 -19.59 1.72 24.14
CA LYS A 294 -18.70 2.87 24.34
C LYS A 294 -17.55 2.89 23.35
N ALA A 295 -17.05 4.08 23.07
CA ALA A 295 -15.81 4.25 22.33
C ALA A 295 -14.65 3.52 23.03
N LYS A 296 -13.77 2.90 22.25
CA LYS A 296 -12.59 2.18 22.74
C LYS A 296 -11.32 2.72 22.12
N VAL A 297 -10.21 2.27 22.67
CA VAL A 297 -8.89 2.48 22.10
C VAL A 297 -8.51 1.24 21.30
N ALA A 298 -8.23 1.43 20.01
CA ALA A 298 -7.70 0.40 19.13
C ALA A 298 -6.21 0.63 18.91
N ILE A 299 -5.40 -0.39 19.13
CA ILE A 299 -3.94 -0.35 19.00
C ILE A 299 -3.56 -1.31 17.88
N PRO A 300 -2.96 -0.89 16.76
CA PRO A 300 -2.60 -1.82 15.72
C PRO A 300 -1.62 -2.89 16.23
N THR A 301 -1.73 -4.10 15.69
CA THR A 301 -0.90 -5.23 16.12
C THR A 301 0.12 -5.60 15.06
N THR A 302 1.33 -5.94 15.48
CA THR A 302 2.41 -6.45 14.61
C THR A 302 2.49 -7.98 14.58
N SER A 303 1.47 -8.67 15.08
CA SER A 303 1.44 -10.13 15.08
C SER A 303 1.39 -10.66 13.65
N LYS A 304 2.21 -11.67 13.37
CA LYS A 304 2.15 -12.39 12.09
C LYS A 304 0.83 -13.12 11.96
N ILE A 305 0.35 -13.30 10.73
CA ILE A 305 -0.89 -14.03 10.48
C ILE A 305 -0.61 -15.12 9.47
N TYR A 306 -0.97 -16.35 9.83
CA TYR A 306 -0.81 -17.51 8.96
C TYR A 306 -2.18 -18.07 8.61
N LYS A 307 -2.46 -18.23 7.33
CA LYS A 307 -3.59 -19.00 6.83
C LYS A 307 -3.08 -20.34 6.32
N ASP A 308 -3.53 -21.42 6.96
CA ASP A 308 -3.16 -22.80 6.59
C ASP A 308 -1.63 -23.00 6.47
N GLY A 309 -0.87 -22.33 7.35
CA GLY A 309 0.59 -22.37 7.38
C GLY A 309 1.30 -21.39 6.44
N ARG A 310 0.59 -20.69 5.56
CA ARG A 310 1.15 -19.63 4.70
C ARG A 310 0.94 -18.26 5.34
N GLU A 311 2.01 -17.46 5.41
CA GLU A 311 1.90 -16.08 5.91
C GLU A 311 1.02 -15.25 4.98
N ILE A 312 0.06 -14.53 5.55
CA ILE A 312 -0.81 -13.57 4.87
C ILE A 312 -0.79 -12.25 5.64
N PHE A 313 -1.17 -11.16 4.98
CA PHE A 313 -1.15 -9.83 5.57
C PHE A 313 -2.57 -9.29 5.68
N LEU A 314 -3.04 -9.08 6.91
CA LEU A 314 -4.31 -8.43 7.20
C LEU A 314 -4.08 -7.32 8.24
N THR A 315 -4.81 -6.21 8.14
CA THR A 315 -4.79 -5.19 9.20
C THR A 315 -5.54 -5.70 10.41
N ALA A 316 -4.88 -5.64 11.56
CA ALA A 316 -5.46 -6.04 12.84
C ALA A 316 -5.23 -4.99 13.92
N TYR A 317 -6.25 -4.81 14.77
CA TYR A 317 -6.18 -3.95 15.94
C TYR A 317 -6.46 -4.74 17.22
N ASN A 318 -5.66 -4.50 18.26
CA ASN A 318 -5.98 -4.89 19.61
C ASN A 318 -6.95 -3.88 20.23
N ILE A 319 -8.13 -4.34 20.60
CA ILE A 319 -9.11 -3.57 21.38
C ILE A 319 -9.45 -4.40 22.61
N ASN A 320 -9.12 -3.86 23.79
CA ASN A 320 -9.31 -4.54 25.09
C ASN A 320 -8.77 -5.99 25.11
N GLY A 321 -7.57 -6.22 24.55
CA GLY A 321 -6.94 -7.55 24.55
C GLY A 321 -7.44 -8.52 23.46
N ASN A 322 -8.33 -8.09 22.57
CA ASN A 322 -8.84 -8.92 21.47
C ASN A 322 -8.39 -8.37 20.12
N ASN A 323 -8.16 -9.26 19.15
CA ASN A 323 -7.78 -8.87 17.79
C ASN A 323 -9.03 -8.65 16.90
N TYR A 324 -9.11 -7.47 16.31
CA TYR A 324 -10.19 -7.02 15.44
C TYR A 324 -9.67 -6.84 14.01
N PHE A 325 -10.44 -7.35 13.04
CA PHE A 325 -10.07 -7.37 11.62
C PHE A 325 -11.20 -6.81 10.77
N LYS A 326 -10.84 -6.20 9.64
CA LYS A 326 -11.81 -5.76 8.63
C LYS A 326 -12.61 -6.97 8.12
N LEU A 327 -13.94 -6.89 8.22
CA LEU A 327 -14.83 -8.01 7.88
C LEU A 327 -14.57 -8.56 6.47
N ARG A 328 -14.48 -7.66 5.49
CA ARG A 328 -14.31 -8.05 4.08
C ARG A 328 -12.99 -8.78 3.82
N ASP A 329 -11.93 -8.43 4.54
CA ASP A 329 -10.62 -9.07 4.35
C ASP A 329 -10.66 -10.51 4.89
N VAL A 330 -11.27 -10.71 6.06
CA VAL A 330 -11.51 -12.07 6.60
C VAL A 330 -12.47 -12.86 5.71
N ALA A 331 -13.51 -12.21 5.20
CA ALA A 331 -14.48 -12.85 4.32
C ALA A 331 -13.84 -13.31 3.00
N LYS A 332 -13.06 -12.46 2.33
CA LYS A 332 -12.25 -12.82 1.16
C LYS A 332 -11.31 -13.99 1.47
N THR A 333 -10.66 -13.96 2.63
CA THR A 333 -9.74 -15.00 3.08
C THR A 333 -10.40 -16.38 3.18
N PHE A 334 -11.66 -16.46 3.61
CA PHE A 334 -12.39 -17.72 3.79
C PHE A 334 -13.50 -17.94 2.74
N ASP A 335 -13.49 -17.16 1.66
CA ASP A 335 -14.53 -17.16 0.63
C ASP A 335 -15.96 -16.93 1.19
N ILE A 336 -16.15 -16.18 2.26
CA ILE A 336 -17.48 -15.97 2.86
C ILE A 336 -18.20 -14.82 2.14
N GLY A 337 -19.46 -15.02 1.74
CA GLY A 337 -20.28 -13.97 1.16
C GLY A 337 -20.56 -12.84 2.16
N VAL A 338 -20.42 -11.59 1.71
CA VAL A 338 -20.78 -10.40 2.51
C VAL A 338 -21.71 -9.50 1.70
N THR A 339 -22.82 -9.12 2.30
CA THR A 339 -23.80 -8.19 1.68
C THR A 339 -24.00 -6.96 2.54
N TRP A 340 -24.41 -5.87 1.90
CA TRP A 340 -24.77 -4.62 2.57
C TRP A 340 -26.15 -4.16 2.11
N ASP A 341 -27.03 -3.90 3.08
CA ASP A 341 -28.28 -3.19 2.87
C ASP A 341 -28.23 -1.83 3.56
N GLY A 342 -28.04 -0.79 2.75
CA GLY A 342 -27.99 0.59 3.23
C GLY A 342 -29.33 1.15 3.72
N ALA A 343 -30.47 0.62 3.29
CA ALA A 343 -31.78 1.09 3.72
C ALA A 343 -32.08 0.66 5.16
N THR A 344 -31.60 -0.51 5.56
CA THR A 344 -31.80 -1.08 6.90
C THR A 344 -30.55 -1.07 7.77
N ASN A 345 -29.43 -0.53 7.28
CA ASN A 345 -28.13 -0.53 7.97
C ASN A 345 -27.70 -1.95 8.37
N THR A 346 -27.87 -2.91 7.46
CA THR A 346 -27.70 -4.34 7.74
C THR A 346 -26.52 -4.94 6.98
N ILE A 347 -25.64 -5.62 7.72
CA ILE A 347 -24.55 -6.44 7.20
C ILE A 347 -25.04 -7.89 7.14
N GLY A 348 -24.93 -8.52 5.98
CA GLY A 348 -25.14 -9.95 5.82
C GLY A 348 -23.81 -10.69 5.71
N ILE A 349 -23.68 -11.79 6.45
CA ILE A 349 -22.61 -12.77 6.36
C ILE A 349 -23.27 -14.08 5.93
N ASP A 350 -22.91 -14.60 4.77
CA ASP A 350 -23.54 -15.78 4.19
C ASP A 350 -22.48 -16.81 3.80
N THR A 351 -22.49 -17.95 4.49
CA THR A 351 -21.54 -19.03 4.27
C THR A 351 -21.95 -19.95 3.12
N SER A 352 -23.14 -19.77 2.53
CA SER A 352 -23.64 -20.58 1.42
C SER A 352 -23.27 -20.02 0.04
N ILE A 353 -22.76 -18.79 -0.02
CA ILE A 353 -22.31 -18.12 -1.25
C ILE A 353 -20.84 -17.70 -1.11
N SER A 354 -20.16 -17.57 -2.25
CA SER A 354 -18.77 -17.12 -2.33
C SER A 354 -18.63 -15.61 -2.09
N TYR A 355 -17.43 -15.19 -1.70
CA TYR A 355 -17.10 -13.77 -1.62
C TYR A 355 -17.07 -13.18 -3.03
N VAL A 356 -17.63 -11.97 -3.16
CA VAL A 356 -17.56 -11.15 -4.38
C VAL A 356 -17.09 -9.77 -3.94
N GLU A 357 -16.13 -9.21 -4.69
CA GLU A 357 -15.58 -7.86 -4.44
C GLU A 357 -16.68 -6.79 -4.41
#